data_AF-A0A7J8XX90-F1
#
_entry.id   AF-A0A7J8XX90-F1
#
_cell.length_a   1.000
_cell.length_b   1.000
_cell.length_c   1.000
_cell.angle_alpha   90.00
_cell.angle_beta   90.00
_cell.angle_gamma   90.00
#
_symmetry.space_group_name_H-M   'P 1'
#
loop_
_entity.id
_entity.type
_entity.pdbx_description
1 polymer ?
#
loop_
_entity_poly.entity_id
_entity_poly.type
_entity_poly.pdbx_seq_one_letter_code
_entity_poly.pdbx_strand_id
1 'polypeptide(L)'
;MLVQSSRFRFLFPLIQKRIPSSLSFSVASSAMDSASPSMLFLCGKSSTESEIAKSLKINDTLNLPNGGKVSALLQSEINTFRFGEDAFNVDLFLNSLSTKRFGRFLIWSPLLPSTHDIVSHNFCELPVGTVCVADTQFKGRGRSKNTWESPRGCLMFSFTLQMEDGKTVPLVQYVVSLAVTEAIKDVCDRNGFPFIDVRIKWPNDLYLNGIKVGGILCTSTYKSKKFNVSSDSVAEPLARYKLMGCDPVNFLKVNF
;
A
#
# COMPACT_ATOMS: atom_id res chain seq x y z
N MET A 1 18.42 -58.00 34.31
CA MET A 1 18.78 -59.26 33.63
C MET A 1 18.39 -59.10 32.18
N LEU A 2 19.37 -59.02 31.24
CA LEU A 2 19.21 -58.88 29.77
C LEU A 2 18.49 -57.56 29.32
N VAL A 3 18.83 -56.83 28.24
CA VAL A 3 19.48 -57.07 26.92
C VAL A 3 18.53 -57.78 25.94
N GLN A 4 18.39 -57.44 24.64
CA GLN A 4 18.96 -56.38 23.78
C GLN A 4 17.81 -55.44 23.30
N SER A 5 17.81 -54.56 22.29
CA SER A 5 18.69 -54.11 21.17
C SER A 5 18.38 -52.60 20.90
N SER A 6 18.78 -51.86 19.86
CA SER A 6 19.53 -52.08 18.61
C SER A 6 20.19 -50.75 18.14
N ARG A 7 20.56 -50.61 16.86
CA ARG A 7 20.98 -49.34 16.21
C ARG A 7 20.58 -49.31 14.73
N PHE A 8 20.34 -48.12 14.18
CA PHE A 8 20.77 -47.79 12.81
C PHE A 8 21.19 -46.31 12.74
N ARG A 9 22.34 -46.04 12.12
CA ARG A 9 22.79 -44.70 11.70
C ARG A 9 23.11 -44.78 10.22
N PHE A 10 22.52 -43.90 9.41
CA PHE A 10 23.02 -43.62 8.07
C PHE A 10 23.66 -42.24 8.06
N LEU A 11 24.94 -42.17 7.66
CA LEU A 11 25.55 -40.92 7.20
C LEU A 11 25.45 -40.90 5.68
N PHE A 12 24.94 -39.81 5.13
CA PHE A 12 25.16 -39.42 3.73
C PHE A 12 25.54 -37.94 3.68
N PRO A 13 26.67 -37.58 3.05
CA PRO A 13 27.12 -36.19 2.95
C PRO A 13 26.36 -35.46 1.83
N LEU A 14 25.31 -34.72 2.18
CA LEU A 14 24.65 -33.83 1.22
C LEU A 14 25.46 -32.55 1.03
N ILE A 15 26.02 -32.41 -0.18
CA ILE A 15 26.83 -31.25 -0.60
C ILE A 15 25.94 -30.00 -0.65
N GLN A 16 26.03 -29.18 0.39
CA GLN A 16 25.23 -27.96 0.53
C GLN A 16 25.77 -26.86 -0.40
N LYS A 17 25.35 -26.89 -1.68
CA LYS A 17 25.63 -25.81 -2.64
C LYS A 17 25.12 -24.48 -2.06
N ARG A 18 26.01 -23.48 -1.97
CA ARG A 18 25.65 -22.11 -1.57
C ARG A 18 24.65 -21.52 -2.58
N ILE A 19 23.38 -21.46 -2.19
CA ILE A 19 22.39 -20.56 -2.79
C ILE A 19 22.67 -19.16 -2.22
N PRO A 20 22.67 -18.07 -3.02
CA PRO A 20 22.88 -16.72 -2.50
C PRO A 20 21.79 -16.33 -1.48
N SER A 21 22.19 -15.62 -0.44
CA SER A 21 21.33 -15.25 0.68
C SER A 21 20.33 -14.16 0.29
N SER A 22 19.06 -14.54 0.04
CA SER A 22 17.95 -13.60 -0.05
C SER A 22 17.71 -12.92 1.30
N LEU A 23 17.53 -11.60 1.32
CA LEU A 23 17.26 -10.85 2.54
C LEU A 23 15.83 -11.11 3.04
N SER A 24 15.72 -11.83 4.16
CA SER A 24 14.45 -12.11 4.84
C SER A 24 14.06 -10.94 5.75
N PHE A 25 13.02 -10.20 5.39
CA PHE A 25 12.48 -9.12 6.22
C PHE A 25 11.38 -9.67 7.14
N SER A 26 11.68 -9.79 8.44
CA SER A 26 10.68 -10.15 9.45
C SER A 26 10.06 -8.89 10.03
N VAL A 27 8.76 -8.65 9.77
CA VAL A 27 8.03 -7.51 10.32
C VAL A 27 7.58 -7.83 11.74
N ALA A 28 8.53 -7.79 12.68
CA ALA A 28 8.24 -7.88 14.10
C ALA A 28 7.60 -6.56 14.59
N SER A 29 6.53 -6.66 15.40
CA SER A 29 5.85 -5.51 16.00
C SER A 29 6.60 -4.95 17.22
N SER A 30 7.87 -4.59 17.04
CA SER A 30 8.66 -3.79 17.98
C SER A 30 8.86 -2.38 17.43
N ALA A 31 8.98 -1.39 18.31
CA ALA A 31 9.18 0.00 17.90
C ALA A 31 10.54 0.16 17.20
N MET A 32 10.54 0.26 15.87
CA MET A 32 11.76 0.46 15.10
C MET A 32 12.25 1.91 15.22
N ASP A 33 13.51 2.08 15.64
CA ASP A 33 14.18 3.38 15.68
C ASP A 33 14.20 4.07 14.32
N SER A 34 14.14 5.40 14.33
CA SER A 34 14.09 6.26 13.14
C SER A 34 15.42 6.36 12.36
N ALA A 35 16.26 5.33 12.43
CA ALA A 35 17.61 5.31 11.85
C ALA A 35 17.69 4.57 10.50
N SER A 36 16.80 3.59 10.25
CA SER A 36 16.80 2.84 8.98
C SER A 36 15.96 3.54 7.90
N PRO A 37 16.47 3.69 6.66
CA PRO A 37 15.72 4.32 5.58
C PRO A 37 14.54 3.45 5.12
N SER A 38 13.38 4.06 4.83
CA SER A 38 12.23 3.33 4.29
C SER A 38 12.47 2.93 2.83
N MET A 39 12.28 1.64 2.50
CA MET A 39 12.44 1.15 1.13
C MET A 39 11.27 1.60 0.24
N LEU A 40 11.57 2.15 -0.93
CA LEU A 40 10.60 2.57 -1.95
C LEU A 40 10.89 1.84 -3.26
N PHE A 41 10.01 0.92 -3.65
CA PHE A 41 10.07 0.24 -4.93
C PHE A 41 9.36 1.09 -6.00
N LEU A 42 10.15 1.62 -6.94
CA LEU A 42 9.72 2.42 -8.07
C LEU A 42 9.41 1.50 -9.25
N CYS A 43 8.14 1.48 -9.66
CA CYS A 43 7.57 0.51 -10.58
C CYS A 43 6.82 1.22 -11.72
N GLY A 44 6.93 0.72 -12.95
CA GLY A 44 6.47 1.43 -14.15
C GLY A 44 5.64 0.55 -15.09
N LYS A 45 4.49 1.06 -15.52
CA LYS A 45 3.55 0.33 -16.40
C LYS A 45 4.08 0.14 -17.83
N SER A 46 4.96 1.02 -18.32
CA SER A 46 5.70 0.85 -19.57
C SER A 46 7.17 1.30 -19.44
N SER A 47 7.91 1.28 -20.55
CA SER A 47 9.30 1.75 -20.63
C SER A 47 9.47 3.18 -20.12
N THR A 48 8.57 4.11 -20.48
CA THR A 48 8.64 5.51 -20.07
C THR A 48 8.54 5.68 -18.56
N GLU A 49 7.62 4.99 -17.88
CA GLU A 49 7.55 5.04 -16.42
C GLU A 49 8.73 4.30 -15.76
N SER A 50 9.27 3.27 -16.42
CA SER A 50 10.47 2.54 -15.99
C SER A 50 11.76 3.35 -16.14
N GLU A 51 11.83 4.26 -17.10
CA GLU A 51 12.94 5.21 -17.29
C GLU A 51 12.91 6.33 -16.24
N ILE A 52 11.70 6.82 -15.89
CA ILE A 52 11.50 7.73 -14.76
C ILE A 52 11.94 7.07 -13.44
N ALA A 53 11.60 5.79 -13.22
CA ALA A 53 12.03 5.04 -12.03
C ALA A 53 13.57 4.97 -11.91
N LYS A 54 14.27 4.69 -13.03
CA LYS A 54 15.74 4.70 -13.09
C LYS A 54 16.30 6.09 -12.78
N SER A 55 15.76 7.14 -13.39
CA SER A 55 16.20 8.53 -13.17
C SER A 55 16.07 8.95 -11.70
N LEU A 56 14.91 8.69 -11.07
CA LEU A 56 14.68 9.00 -9.66
C LEU A 56 15.60 8.22 -8.71
N LYS A 57 15.91 6.94 -9.02
CA LYS A 57 16.89 6.16 -8.25
C LYS A 57 18.33 6.66 -8.43
N ILE A 58 18.72 7.08 -9.63
CA ILE A 58 20.08 7.57 -9.92
C ILE A 58 20.33 8.94 -9.27
N ASN A 59 19.32 9.80 -9.26
CA ASN A 59 19.45 11.18 -8.76
C ASN A 59 19.22 11.32 -7.24
N ASP A 60 18.81 10.25 -6.54
CA ASP A 60 18.53 10.17 -5.09
C ASP A 60 17.63 11.32 -4.56
N THR A 61 16.66 11.75 -5.38
CA THR A 61 15.83 12.95 -5.11
C THR A 61 14.73 12.71 -4.08
N LEU A 62 14.23 11.48 -3.97
CA LEU A 62 13.11 11.15 -3.09
C LEU A 62 13.55 11.17 -1.62
N ASN A 63 12.80 11.87 -0.76
CA ASN A 63 13.09 12.02 0.67
C ASN A 63 11.79 12.00 1.50
N LEU A 64 11.91 11.80 2.82
CA LEU A 64 10.81 11.99 3.78
C LEU A 64 10.94 13.35 4.49
N PRO A 65 9.82 13.94 4.95
CA PRO A 65 9.83 15.14 5.78
C PRO A 65 10.78 15.04 7.00
N ASN A 66 11.25 16.19 7.47
CA ASN A 66 12.18 16.33 8.59
C ASN A 66 13.54 15.62 8.39
N GLY A 67 13.98 15.43 7.15
CA GLY A 67 15.27 14.80 6.83
C GLY A 67 15.27 13.28 6.97
N GLY A 68 14.10 12.64 6.99
CA GLY A 68 14.00 11.18 6.95
C GLY A 68 14.52 10.65 5.61
N LYS A 69 15.39 9.63 5.67
CA LYS A 69 15.93 9.00 4.45
C LYS A 69 15.02 7.88 3.95
N VAL A 70 15.05 7.67 2.65
CA VAL A 70 14.46 6.52 1.97
C VAL A 70 15.54 5.78 1.19
N SER A 71 15.22 4.59 0.67
CA SER A 71 16.09 3.85 -0.25
C SER A 71 15.29 3.50 -1.49
N ALA A 72 15.59 4.17 -2.60
CA ALA A 72 14.93 3.94 -3.88
C ALA A 72 15.45 2.65 -4.52
N LEU A 73 14.53 1.76 -4.87
CA LEU A 73 14.75 0.46 -5.51
C LEU A 73 13.86 0.37 -6.75
N LEU A 74 14.24 -0.43 -7.73
CA LEU A 74 13.42 -0.68 -8.93
C LEU A 74 12.54 -1.92 -8.72
N GLN A 75 11.44 -2.02 -9.48
CA GLN A 75 10.58 -3.21 -9.54
C GLN A 75 11.36 -4.52 -9.72
N SER A 76 12.44 -4.51 -10.52
CA SER A 76 13.31 -5.68 -10.73
C SER A 76 14.04 -6.17 -9.47
N GLU A 77 14.19 -5.33 -8.45
CA GLU A 77 14.88 -5.66 -7.20
C GLU A 77 13.94 -6.28 -6.15
N ILE A 78 12.61 -6.19 -6.32
CA ILE A 78 11.60 -6.80 -5.42
C ILE A 78 11.92 -8.27 -5.15
N ASN A 79 12.25 -9.03 -6.19
CA ASN A 79 12.53 -10.47 -6.13
C ASN A 79 13.81 -10.86 -5.34
N THR A 80 14.65 -9.89 -4.96
CA THR A 80 15.84 -10.14 -4.12
C THR A 80 15.51 -10.24 -2.62
N PHE A 81 14.32 -9.76 -2.23
CA PHE A 81 13.81 -9.80 -0.88
C PHE A 81 12.84 -10.98 -0.66
N ARG A 82 12.41 -11.18 0.59
CA ARG A 82 11.27 -12.03 0.95
C ARG A 82 10.25 -11.21 1.71
N PHE A 83 9.03 -11.16 1.17
CA PHE A 83 7.84 -10.56 1.76
C PHE A 83 6.81 -11.65 2.05
N GLY A 84 5.81 -11.36 2.89
CA GLY A 84 4.68 -12.28 3.13
C GLY A 84 3.77 -12.40 1.90
N GLU A 85 3.02 -13.50 1.80
CA GLU A 85 2.05 -13.75 0.72
C GLU A 85 0.90 -12.73 0.69
N ASP A 86 0.69 -12.04 1.81
CA ASP A 86 -0.25 -10.94 2.04
C ASP A 86 0.32 -9.54 1.70
N ALA A 87 1.49 -9.46 1.06
CA ALA A 87 2.08 -8.21 0.57
C ALA A 87 1.34 -7.68 -0.68
N PHE A 88 1.41 -6.38 -0.93
CA PHE A 88 0.82 -5.79 -2.12
C PHE A 88 1.48 -6.31 -3.40
N ASN A 89 0.73 -7.03 -4.23
CA ASN A 89 1.23 -7.63 -5.46
C ASN A 89 1.34 -6.58 -6.58
N VAL A 90 2.54 -5.97 -6.68
CA VAL A 90 2.92 -4.97 -7.67
C VAL A 90 2.66 -5.41 -9.11
N ASP A 91 3.04 -6.64 -9.47
CA ASP A 91 2.91 -7.14 -10.84
C ASP A 91 1.44 -7.41 -11.21
N LEU A 92 0.63 -7.93 -10.27
CA LEU A 92 -0.81 -8.08 -10.45
C LEU A 92 -1.48 -6.71 -10.64
N PHE A 93 -1.19 -5.73 -9.78
CA PHE A 93 -1.71 -4.38 -9.90
C PHE A 93 -1.36 -3.77 -11.27
N LEU A 94 -0.08 -3.77 -11.66
CA LEU A 94 0.36 -3.20 -12.92
C LEU A 94 -0.23 -3.96 -14.12
N ASN A 95 -0.41 -5.27 -14.06
CA ASN A 95 -1.02 -6.04 -15.16
C ASN A 95 -2.53 -5.78 -15.28
N SER A 96 -3.25 -5.61 -14.17
CA SER A 96 -4.69 -5.25 -14.17
C SER A 96 -4.97 -3.76 -14.47
N LEU A 97 -3.97 -2.88 -14.37
CA LEU A 97 -4.15 -1.44 -14.52
C LEU A 97 -4.46 -1.00 -15.98
N SER A 98 -5.71 -0.60 -16.21
CA SER A 98 -6.24 -0.12 -17.51
C SER A 98 -6.18 1.40 -17.70
N THR A 99 -5.71 2.15 -16.70
CA THR A 99 -5.75 3.62 -16.68
C THR A 99 -4.73 4.26 -17.64
N LYS A 100 -5.06 5.46 -18.12
CA LYS A 100 -4.17 6.29 -18.96
C LYS A 100 -3.33 7.32 -18.18
N ARG A 101 -3.54 7.48 -16.86
CA ARG A 101 -2.88 8.51 -16.03
C ARG A 101 -2.51 8.00 -14.64
N PHE A 102 -3.49 7.63 -13.82
CA PHE A 102 -3.26 7.26 -12.42
C PHE A 102 -2.66 5.85 -12.25
N GLY A 103 -1.66 5.70 -11.39
CA GLY A 103 -1.05 4.42 -11.01
C GLY A 103 -0.05 3.84 -12.00
N ARG A 104 0.13 4.48 -13.17
CA ARG A 104 1.07 4.02 -14.21
C ARG A 104 2.53 4.13 -13.78
N PHE A 105 2.83 5.14 -12.97
CA PHE A 105 4.01 5.17 -12.12
C PHE A 105 3.55 4.84 -10.69
N LEU A 106 4.12 3.78 -10.13
CA LEU A 106 3.77 3.23 -8.82
C LEU A 106 4.99 3.30 -7.91
N ILE A 107 4.79 3.78 -6.69
CA ILE A 107 5.72 3.63 -5.57
C ILE A 107 5.10 2.63 -4.61
N TRP A 108 5.76 1.52 -4.34
CA TRP A 108 5.34 0.57 -3.30
C TRP A 108 6.33 0.54 -2.14
N SER A 109 5.84 0.33 -0.91
CA SER A 109 6.68 0.16 0.27
C SER A 109 6.08 -0.88 1.25
N PRO A 110 6.87 -1.85 1.74
CA PRO A 110 6.40 -2.80 2.75
C PRO A 110 6.24 -2.16 4.15
N LEU A 111 6.91 -1.04 4.42
CA LEU A 111 6.79 -0.30 5.68
C LEU A 111 7.21 1.17 5.48
N LEU A 112 6.28 2.09 5.72
CA LEU A 112 6.46 3.52 5.42
C LEU A 112 5.94 4.40 6.58
N PRO A 113 6.44 5.62 6.80
CA PRO A 113 5.80 6.52 7.77
C PRO A 113 4.38 6.89 7.32
N SER A 114 4.24 7.32 6.06
CA SER A 114 2.99 7.80 5.47
C SER A 114 3.18 7.90 3.94
N THR A 115 2.24 7.34 3.17
CA THR A 115 2.19 7.50 1.71
C THR A 115 1.94 8.96 1.33
N HIS A 116 1.12 9.66 2.12
CA HIS A 116 0.84 11.09 1.95
C HIS A 116 2.10 11.95 2.08
N ASP A 117 2.97 11.61 3.03
CA ASP A 117 4.22 12.34 3.27
C ASP A 117 5.19 12.16 2.11
N ILE A 118 5.29 10.96 1.52
CA ILE A 118 6.06 10.73 0.29
C ILE A 118 5.49 11.53 -0.89
N VAL A 119 4.18 11.41 -1.14
CA VAL A 119 3.53 12.00 -2.33
C VAL A 119 3.50 13.53 -2.28
N SER A 120 3.25 14.12 -1.10
CA SER A 120 3.19 15.58 -0.93
C SER A 120 4.57 16.23 -0.89
N HIS A 121 5.57 15.62 -0.23
CA HIS A 121 6.91 16.19 -0.12
C HIS A 121 7.66 16.15 -1.46
N ASN A 122 7.55 15.04 -2.19
CA ASN A 122 8.28 14.81 -3.44
C ASN A 122 7.48 15.19 -4.69
N PHE A 123 6.33 15.87 -4.57
CA PHE A 123 5.38 16.08 -5.68
C PHE A 123 6.02 16.63 -6.97
N CYS A 124 7.07 17.47 -6.84
CA CYS A 124 7.73 18.07 -8.01
C CYS A 124 8.61 17.10 -8.81
N GLU A 125 9.10 16.04 -8.16
CA GLU A 125 9.91 14.98 -8.77
C GLU A 125 9.04 13.85 -9.34
N LEU A 126 7.80 13.74 -8.86
CA LEU A 126 6.88 12.66 -9.20
C LEU A 126 5.97 13.02 -10.39
N PRO A 127 5.81 12.11 -11.38
CA PRO A 127 4.83 12.29 -12.46
C PRO A 127 3.41 12.53 -11.93
N VAL A 128 2.64 13.38 -12.61
CA VAL A 128 1.24 13.65 -12.23
C VAL A 128 0.35 12.46 -12.61
N GLY A 129 -0.17 11.77 -11.61
CA GLY A 129 -0.80 10.45 -11.73
C GLY A 129 -0.01 9.34 -11.01
N THR A 130 1.14 9.65 -10.40
CA THR A 130 1.84 8.73 -9.49
C THR A 130 0.90 8.26 -8.37
N VAL A 131 0.92 6.96 -8.08
CA VAL A 131 0.30 6.39 -6.87
C VAL A 131 1.41 5.84 -5.98
N CYS A 132 1.32 6.09 -4.68
CA CYS A 132 2.13 5.48 -3.65
C CYS A 132 1.26 4.57 -2.78
N VAL A 133 1.63 3.31 -2.63
CA VAL A 133 0.94 2.29 -1.81
C VAL A 133 1.90 1.81 -0.71
N ALA A 134 1.38 1.56 0.48
CA ALA A 134 2.14 0.92 1.56
C ALA A 134 1.39 -0.32 2.08
N ASP A 135 2.15 -1.37 2.44
CA ASP A 135 1.58 -2.54 3.16
C ASP A 135 1.25 -2.19 4.62
N THR A 136 1.93 -1.20 5.22
CA THR A 136 1.76 -0.76 6.62
C THR A 136 2.28 0.67 6.76
N GLN A 137 1.57 1.54 7.49
CA GLN A 137 2.05 2.89 7.83
C GLN A 137 2.26 3.04 9.35
N PHE A 138 3.41 3.57 9.78
CA PHE A 138 3.67 3.76 11.23
C PHE A 138 3.51 5.20 11.73
N LYS A 139 3.19 6.16 10.83
CA LYS A 139 2.87 7.56 11.13
C LYS A 139 1.73 8.07 10.22
N GLY A 140 0.73 7.21 9.95
CA GLY A 140 -0.39 7.48 9.04
C GLY A 140 -1.17 8.76 9.39
N ARG A 141 -1.61 9.50 8.37
CA ARG A 141 -2.14 10.86 8.53
C ARG A 141 -3.67 10.90 8.58
N GLY A 142 -4.22 11.51 9.62
CA GLY A 142 -5.62 11.93 9.69
C GLY A 142 -5.78 13.45 9.53
N ARG A 143 -7.02 13.89 9.35
CA ARG A 143 -7.37 15.33 9.35
C ARG A 143 -7.13 15.94 10.75
N SER A 144 -6.91 17.25 10.79
CA SER A 144 -6.80 18.04 12.04
C SER A 144 -5.73 17.56 13.05
N LYS A 145 -4.61 17.02 12.55
CA LYS A 145 -3.50 16.40 13.32
C LYS A 145 -3.81 15.06 13.97
N ASN A 146 -4.96 14.43 13.69
CA ASN A 146 -5.20 13.04 14.11
C ASN A 146 -4.22 12.09 13.42
N THR A 147 -3.86 10.99 14.09
CA THR A 147 -3.14 9.85 13.48
C THR A 147 -4.14 8.87 12.88
N TRP A 148 -3.78 8.16 11.82
CA TRP A 148 -4.52 6.99 11.34
C TRP A 148 -3.74 5.70 11.60
N GLU A 149 -4.27 4.82 12.45
CA GLU A 149 -3.69 3.49 12.70
C GLU A 149 -3.79 2.62 11.44
N SER A 150 -2.65 2.16 10.95
CA SER A 150 -2.48 1.71 9.56
C SER A 150 -1.83 0.31 9.49
N PRO A 151 -2.48 -0.73 10.07
CA PRO A 151 -1.94 -2.08 10.13
C PRO A 151 -1.92 -2.78 8.76
N ARG A 152 -1.23 -3.92 8.70
CA ARG A 152 -1.13 -4.77 7.52
C ARG A 152 -2.50 -5.28 7.08
N GLY A 153 -2.75 -5.23 5.77
CA GLY A 153 -4.04 -5.59 5.15
C GLY A 153 -5.02 -4.42 4.97
N CYS A 154 -4.72 -3.22 5.47
CA CYS A 154 -5.46 -2.03 5.07
C CYS A 154 -5.10 -1.64 3.62
N LEU A 155 -6.07 -1.16 2.84
CA LEU A 155 -5.78 -0.53 1.55
C LEU A 155 -5.35 0.92 1.84
N MET A 156 -4.06 1.22 1.67
CA MET A 156 -3.46 2.52 2.00
C MET A 156 -2.73 3.09 0.79
N PHE A 157 -3.29 4.15 0.19
CA PHE A 157 -2.68 4.77 -0.99
C PHE A 157 -2.84 6.29 -1.06
N SER A 158 -1.78 6.95 -1.51
CA SER A 158 -1.79 8.37 -1.86
C SER A 158 -1.47 8.59 -3.34
N PHE A 159 -2.01 9.63 -3.98
CA PHE A 159 -1.71 9.91 -5.39
C PHE A 159 -1.50 11.40 -5.73
N THR A 160 -0.72 11.68 -6.78
CA THR A 160 -0.52 13.04 -7.32
C THR A 160 -1.62 13.41 -8.33
N LEU A 161 -2.27 14.55 -8.10
CA LEU A 161 -3.19 15.19 -9.04
C LEU A 161 -2.79 16.66 -9.21
N GLN A 162 -2.85 17.18 -10.43
CA GLN A 162 -2.65 18.61 -10.70
C GLN A 162 -3.90 19.22 -11.32
N MET A 163 -4.27 20.40 -10.80
CA MET A 163 -5.47 21.17 -11.18
C MET A 163 -5.12 22.65 -11.38
N GLU A 164 -5.98 23.39 -12.07
CA GLU A 164 -5.74 24.81 -12.41
C GLU A 164 -6.78 25.74 -11.75
N ASP A 165 -8.08 25.40 -11.76
CA ASP A 165 -9.09 26.14 -11.01
C ASP A 165 -9.16 25.72 -9.53
N GLY A 166 -8.65 26.59 -8.66
CA GLY A 166 -8.70 26.44 -7.21
C GLY A 166 -10.10 26.29 -6.62
N LYS A 167 -11.16 26.74 -7.30
CA LYS A 167 -12.56 26.54 -6.86
C LYS A 167 -12.97 25.07 -6.88
N THR A 168 -12.35 24.27 -7.76
CA THR A 168 -12.65 22.84 -7.94
C THR A 168 -11.81 21.93 -7.05
N VAL A 169 -10.70 22.43 -6.49
CA VAL A 169 -9.78 21.64 -5.64
C VAL A 169 -10.47 21.04 -4.40
N PRO A 170 -11.36 21.73 -3.66
CA PRO A 170 -12.11 21.13 -2.56
C PRO A 170 -13.01 19.95 -2.98
N LEU A 171 -13.47 19.92 -4.24
CA LEU A 171 -14.36 18.88 -4.75
C LEU A 171 -13.66 17.53 -4.93
N VAL A 172 -12.33 17.50 -5.03
CA VAL A 172 -11.55 16.26 -5.15
C VAL A 172 -11.87 15.28 -4.02
N GLN A 173 -12.00 15.79 -2.78
CA GLN A 173 -12.29 14.94 -1.62
C GLN A 173 -13.65 14.24 -1.74
N TYR A 174 -14.65 14.91 -2.33
CA TYR A 174 -15.97 14.32 -2.58
C TYR A 174 -15.90 13.30 -3.72
N VAL A 175 -15.22 13.61 -4.82
CA VAL A 175 -15.03 12.69 -5.95
C VAL A 175 -14.28 11.42 -5.54
N VAL A 176 -13.21 11.54 -4.75
CA VAL A 176 -12.46 10.38 -4.22
C VAL A 176 -13.32 9.58 -3.23
N SER A 177 -14.07 10.24 -2.34
CA SER A 177 -14.95 9.54 -1.40
C SER A 177 -16.03 8.72 -2.12
N LEU A 178 -16.60 9.27 -3.20
CA LEU A 178 -17.55 8.56 -4.07
C LEU A 178 -16.88 7.40 -4.81
N ALA A 179 -15.77 7.65 -5.52
CA ALA A 179 -15.08 6.64 -6.31
C ALA A 179 -14.60 5.44 -5.46
N VAL A 180 -14.11 5.68 -4.23
CA VAL A 180 -13.73 4.59 -3.31
C VAL A 180 -14.98 3.85 -2.79
N THR A 181 -16.08 4.56 -2.50
CA THR A 181 -17.35 3.91 -2.10
C THR A 181 -17.91 3.01 -3.20
N GLU A 182 -17.88 3.46 -4.45
CA GLU A 182 -18.34 2.72 -5.61
C GLU A 182 -17.43 1.53 -5.91
N ALA A 183 -16.10 1.72 -5.87
CA ALA A 183 -15.13 0.63 -6.07
C ALA A 183 -15.24 -0.48 -5.02
N ILE A 184 -15.49 -0.14 -3.74
CA ILE A 184 -15.70 -1.16 -2.70
C ILE A 184 -16.98 -1.97 -2.97
N LYS A 185 -18.06 -1.32 -3.41
CA LYS A 185 -19.32 -2.01 -3.76
C LYS A 185 -19.16 -2.93 -4.96
N ASP A 186 -18.66 -2.40 -6.08
CA ASP A 186 -18.38 -3.16 -7.29
C ASP A 186 -17.46 -4.38 -7.04
N VAL A 187 -16.40 -4.22 -6.24
CA VAL A 187 -15.51 -5.34 -5.89
C VAL A 187 -16.24 -6.39 -5.06
N CYS A 188 -17.08 -6.01 -4.10
CA CYS A 188 -17.84 -6.98 -3.30
C CYS A 188 -18.95 -7.67 -4.11
N ASP A 189 -19.70 -6.93 -4.91
CA ASP A 189 -20.75 -7.46 -5.79
C ASP A 189 -20.16 -8.45 -6.81
N ARG A 190 -19.03 -8.11 -7.47
CA ARG A 190 -18.33 -8.99 -8.40
C ARG A 190 -17.69 -10.23 -7.76
N ASN A 191 -17.50 -10.24 -6.44
CA ASN A 191 -17.01 -11.41 -5.69
C ASN A 191 -18.15 -12.16 -4.96
N GLY A 192 -19.42 -11.82 -5.22
CA GLY A 192 -20.57 -12.54 -4.66
C GLY A 192 -20.77 -12.34 -3.15
N PHE A 193 -20.26 -11.25 -2.58
CA PHE A 193 -20.57 -10.87 -1.19
C PHE A 193 -22.04 -10.43 -1.07
N PRO A 194 -22.67 -10.57 0.11
CA PRO A 194 -23.97 -9.94 0.36
C PRO A 194 -23.87 -8.42 0.25
N PHE A 195 -25.00 -7.76 -0.07
CA PHE A 195 -25.08 -6.30 -0.20
C PHE A 195 -24.44 -5.57 0.99
N ILE A 196 -23.45 -4.72 0.71
CA ILE A 196 -22.75 -3.92 1.71
C ILE A 196 -23.17 -2.45 1.69
N ASP A 197 -23.75 -2.01 2.81
CA ASP A 197 -24.18 -0.62 3.01
C ASP A 197 -23.00 0.31 3.35
N VAL A 198 -22.08 0.47 2.40
CA VAL A 198 -21.00 1.45 2.49
C VAL A 198 -21.58 2.84 2.22
N ARG A 199 -21.43 3.73 3.19
CA ARG A 199 -21.90 5.12 3.18
C ARG A 199 -20.76 6.09 3.42
N ILE A 200 -20.85 7.27 2.82
CA ILE A 200 -19.98 8.39 3.12
C ILE A 200 -20.61 9.18 4.27
N LYS A 201 -19.93 9.24 5.41
CA LYS A 201 -20.18 10.28 6.42
C LYS A 201 -19.40 11.51 5.98
N TRP A 202 -20.13 12.49 5.44
CA TRP A 202 -19.51 13.71 4.93
C TRP A 202 -18.66 14.42 5.99
N PRO A 203 -17.52 15.02 5.62
CA PRO A 203 -17.10 15.26 4.23
C PRO A 203 -16.07 14.25 3.67
N ASN A 204 -15.63 13.25 4.45
CA ASN A 204 -14.44 12.45 4.10
C ASN A 204 -14.34 11.05 4.74
N ASP A 205 -15.32 10.59 5.53
CA ASP A 205 -15.21 9.34 6.29
C ASP A 205 -16.05 8.22 5.62
N LEU A 206 -15.47 7.04 5.48
CA LEU A 206 -16.18 5.85 4.97
C LEU A 206 -16.72 5.02 6.14
N TYR A 207 -17.98 4.61 6.04
CA TYR A 207 -18.70 3.85 7.05
C TYR A 207 -19.37 2.61 6.44
N LEU A 208 -19.38 1.50 7.17
CA LEU A 208 -20.12 0.27 6.86
C LEU A 208 -20.88 -0.15 8.12
N ASN A 209 -22.18 -0.38 8.01
CA ASN A 209 -23.04 -0.80 9.13
C ASN A 209 -22.91 0.07 10.40
N GLY A 210 -22.68 1.39 10.23
CA GLY A 210 -22.48 2.35 11.32
C GLY A 210 -21.08 2.39 11.92
N ILE A 211 -20.18 1.47 11.57
CA ILE A 211 -18.77 1.46 11.95
C ILE A 211 -17.96 2.27 10.93
N LYS A 212 -16.99 3.07 11.37
CA LYS A 212 -16.04 3.74 10.48
C LYS A 212 -15.03 2.71 9.94
N VAL A 213 -14.90 2.62 8.62
CA VAL A 213 -14.04 1.65 7.93
C VAL A 213 -12.95 2.28 7.09
N GLY A 214 -12.97 3.61 6.92
CA GLY A 214 -11.94 4.30 6.15
C GLY A 214 -12.03 5.82 6.22
N GLY A 215 -11.09 6.49 5.56
CA GLY A 215 -11.00 7.94 5.51
C GLY A 215 -10.19 8.43 4.31
N ILE A 216 -10.66 9.53 3.73
CA ILE A 216 -9.99 10.26 2.65
C ILE A 216 -9.32 11.50 3.25
N LEU A 217 -8.09 11.81 2.84
CA LEU A 217 -7.38 13.03 3.21
C LEU A 217 -6.81 13.70 1.96
N CYS A 218 -7.49 14.71 1.45
CA CYS A 218 -6.95 15.58 0.41
C CYS A 218 -6.22 16.79 1.02
N THR A 219 -5.01 17.05 0.56
CA THR A 219 -4.27 18.29 0.79
C THR A 219 -3.85 18.89 -0.55
N SER A 220 -3.61 20.20 -0.59
CA SER A 220 -3.23 20.90 -1.81
C SER A 220 -2.19 21.98 -1.54
N THR A 221 -1.15 22.04 -2.36
CA THR A 221 -0.18 23.14 -2.40
C THR A 221 -0.32 23.91 -3.71
N TYR A 222 -0.13 25.22 -3.69
CA TYR A 222 -0.17 26.06 -4.90
C TYR A 222 1.26 26.42 -5.32
N LYS A 223 1.69 25.97 -6.51
CA LYS A 223 3.03 26.18 -7.06
C LYS A 223 2.94 26.38 -8.58
N SER A 224 3.74 27.29 -9.12
CA SER A 224 3.82 27.53 -10.58
C SER A 224 2.47 27.74 -11.28
N LYS A 225 1.57 28.50 -10.66
CA LYS A 225 0.18 28.77 -11.09
C LYS A 225 -0.76 27.55 -11.13
N LYS A 226 -0.41 26.43 -10.48
CA LYS A 226 -1.23 25.21 -10.42
C LYS A 226 -1.37 24.71 -8.99
N PHE A 227 -2.45 23.95 -8.75
CA PHE A 227 -2.70 23.26 -7.49
C PHE A 227 -2.21 21.82 -7.60
N ASN A 228 -1.20 21.49 -6.81
CA ASN A 228 -0.66 20.16 -6.62
C ASN A 228 -1.41 19.51 -5.46
N VAL A 229 -2.29 18.56 -5.77
CA VAL A 229 -3.21 17.89 -4.85
C VAL A 229 -2.68 16.49 -4.54
N SER A 230 -2.47 16.19 -3.27
CA SER A 230 -2.19 14.86 -2.76
C SER A 230 -3.40 14.35 -2.01
N SER A 231 -4.00 13.26 -2.49
CA SER A 231 -5.11 12.59 -1.81
C SER A 231 -4.63 11.25 -1.27
N ASP A 232 -4.67 11.08 0.05
CA ASP A 232 -4.53 9.81 0.74
C ASP A 232 -5.90 9.15 0.92
N SER A 233 -5.93 7.83 1.02
CA SER A 233 -7.13 7.03 1.22
C SER A 233 -6.75 5.74 1.92
N VAL A 234 -7.33 5.55 3.11
CA VAL A 234 -7.18 4.33 3.92
C VAL A 234 -8.52 3.64 4.08
N ALA A 235 -8.55 2.33 3.88
CA ALA A 235 -9.67 1.46 4.23
C ALA A 235 -9.18 0.22 5.01
N GLU A 236 -9.89 -0.14 6.08
CA GLU A 236 -9.63 -1.28 6.95
C GLU A 236 -9.82 -2.64 6.23
N PRO A 237 -9.21 -3.74 6.72
CA PRO A 237 -9.27 -5.03 6.04
C PRO A 237 -10.68 -5.64 6.16
N LEU A 238 -11.32 -5.97 5.02
CA LEU A 238 -12.64 -6.62 4.99
C LEU A 238 -12.71 -7.91 5.84
N ALA A 239 -11.58 -8.62 5.98
CA ALA A 239 -11.46 -9.80 6.85
C ALA A 239 -11.81 -9.53 8.32
N ARG A 240 -11.55 -8.30 8.84
CA ARG A 240 -11.89 -7.91 10.22
C ARG A 240 -13.40 -7.88 10.46
N TYR A 241 -14.19 -7.63 9.41
CA TYR A 241 -15.65 -7.53 9.48
C TYR A 241 -16.35 -8.89 9.32
N LYS A 242 -15.70 -9.92 8.75
CA LYS A 242 -16.18 -11.32 8.85
C LYS A 242 -16.34 -11.78 10.30
N LEU A 243 -15.50 -11.27 11.21
CA LEU A 243 -15.57 -11.56 12.65
C LEU A 243 -16.64 -10.72 13.39
N MET A 244 -17.26 -9.74 12.74
CA MET A 244 -18.25 -8.82 13.34
C MET A 244 -19.71 -9.19 13.04
N GLY A 245 -20.00 -10.47 12.77
CA GLY A 245 -21.38 -10.98 12.78
C GLY A 245 -22.10 -11.03 11.42
N CYS A 246 -21.39 -11.12 10.30
CA CYS A 246 -21.98 -11.72 9.10
C CYS A 246 -22.14 -13.24 9.36
N ASP A 247 -23.34 -13.77 9.17
CA ASP A 247 -23.77 -15.05 9.75
C ASP A 247 -22.88 -16.25 9.31
N PRO A 248 -22.21 -16.97 10.24
CA PRO A 248 -21.24 -18.02 9.90
C PRO A 248 -21.79 -19.21 9.09
N VAL A 249 -23.10 -19.43 9.13
CA VAL A 249 -23.76 -20.68 8.70
C VAL A 249 -23.52 -21.02 7.21
N ASN A 250 -23.31 -20.03 6.35
CA ASN A 250 -23.11 -20.25 4.91
C ASN A 250 -21.64 -20.48 4.49
N PHE A 251 -20.64 -20.27 5.36
CA PHE A 251 -19.23 -20.34 4.95
C PHE A 251 -18.66 -21.77 4.82
N LEU A 252 -19.46 -22.80 5.13
CA LEU A 252 -19.10 -24.22 5.00
C LEU A 252 -19.69 -24.92 3.74
N LYS A 253 -20.22 -24.15 2.77
CA LYS A 253 -20.88 -24.71 1.57
C LYS A 253 -20.33 -24.24 0.21
N VAL A 254 -19.18 -23.56 0.18
CA VAL A 254 -18.51 -23.16 -1.07
C VAL A 254 -17.06 -23.64 -1.07
N ASN A 255 -16.94 -24.96 -1.31
CA ASN A 255 -15.87 -25.72 -1.96
C ASN A 255 -14.40 -25.21 -1.91
N PHE A 256 -13.53 -26.09 -1.41
CA PHE A 256 -12.28 -26.42 -2.10
C PHE A 256 -12.59 -27.26 -3.37
#